data_AF-A0A661Q721-F1
#
_entry.id   AF-A0A661Q721-F1
#
_cell.length_a   1.000
_cell.length_b   1.000
_cell.length_c   1.000
_cell.angle_alpha   90.00
_cell.angle_beta   90.00
_cell.angle_gamma   90.00
#
_symmetry.space_group_name_H-M   'P 1'
#
loop_
_entity.id
_entity.type
_entity.pdbx_description
1 polymer ?
#
loop_
_entity_poly.entity_id
_entity_poly.type
_entity_poly.pdbx_seq_one_letter_code
_entity_poly.pdbx_strand_id
1 'polypeptide(L)'
;MSGLSHTELGGAEVVAAAAAGDRVALAAISYFTAILGGVAGDLVLSGMAAGGLCLAGGIPGKIINYLRQGQFINAFNAKGRMSNWIKQVPVKVVLNQETALLGAAWIALDRSANQQKFRGL
;
A
#
# COMPACT_ATOMS: atom_id res chain seq x y z
N MET A 1 31.40 6.42 28.50
CA MET A 1 30.09 6.57 27.82
C MET A 1 30.18 5.79 26.52
N SER A 2 29.81 4.50 26.56
CA SER A 2 29.93 3.57 25.43
C SER A 2 28.98 4.00 24.31
N GLY A 3 29.54 4.16 23.10
CA GLY A 3 28.80 4.55 21.90
C GLY A 3 27.61 3.63 21.67
N LEU A 4 26.43 4.23 21.55
CA LEU A 4 25.24 3.57 21.05
C LEU A 4 25.51 3.26 19.57
N SER A 5 25.81 2.00 19.26
CA SER A 5 25.81 1.51 17.89
C SER A 5 24.35 1.55 17.40
N HIS A 6 23.97 2.64 16.73
CA HIS A 6 22.74 2.68 15.96
C HIS A 6 22.97 1.81 14.73
N THR A 7 22.61 0.53 14.83
CA THR A 7 22.54 -0.32 13.65
C THR A 7 21.42 0.23 12.77
N GLU A 8 21.77 0.83 11.64
CA GLU A 8 20.79 1.24 10.64
C GLU A 8 20.16 -0.01 10.04
N LEU A 9 18.91 -0.28 10.42
CA LEU A 9 18.13 -1.36 9.84
C LEU A 9 17.37 -0.84 8.62
N GLY A 10 17.51 -1.55 7.50
CA GLY A 10 16.64 -1.38 6.34
C GLY A 10 15.22 -1.88 6.62
N GLY A 11 14.27 -1.47 5.79
CA GLY A 11 12.85 -1.80 6.00
C GLY A 11 12.55 -3.31 6.05
N ALA A 12 13.28 -4.13 5.31
CA ALA A 12 13.12 -5.59 5.36
C ALA A 12 13.57 -6.19 6.70
N GLU A 13 14.62 -5.65 7.30
CA GLU A 13 15.16 -6.10 8.59
C GLU A 13 14.24 -5.69 9.73
N VAL A 14 13.63 -4.50 9.66
CA VAL A 14 12.58 -4.09 10.60
C VAL A 14 11.39 -5.05 10.56
N VAL A 15 10.96 -5.48 9.37
CA VAL A 15 9.87 -6.46 9.23
C VAL A 15 10.25 -7.82 9.84
N ALA A 16 11.49 -8.27 9.63
CA ALA A 16 11.99 -9.50 10.22
C ALA A 16 12.10 -9.42 11.75
N ALA A 17 12.64 -8.32 12.29
CA ALA A 17 12.76 -8.08 13.72
C ALA A 17 11.38 -8.05 14.41
N ALA A 18 10.39 -7.40 13.79
CA ALA A 18 9.03 -7.39 14.30
C ALA A 18 8.40 -8.79 14.31
N ALA A 19 8.66 -9.61 13.28
CA ALA A 19 8.22 -11.00 13.25
C ALA A 19 8.88 -11.85 14.34
N ALA A 20 10.10 -11.50 14.75
CA ALA A 20 10.80 -12.09 15.89
C ALA A 20 10.34 -11.56 17.26
N GLY A 21 9.38 -10.62 17.30
CA GLY A 21 8.82 -10.07 18.54
C GLY A 21 9.56 -8.86 19.10
N ASP A 22 10.47 -8.24 18.34
CA ASP A 22 11.13 -7.01 18.77
C ASP A 22 10.10 -5.88 18.95
N ARG A 23 10.06 -5.32 20.17
CA ARG A 23 9.05 -4.33 20.56
C ARG A 23 9.17 -3.01 19.81
N VAL A 24 10.39 -2.58 19.48
CA VAL A 24 10.64 -1.32 18.77
C VAL A 24 10.26 -1.48 17.30
N ALA A 25 10.61 -2.61 16.69
CA ALA A 25 10.22 -2.94 15.33
C ALA A 25 8.70 -3.08 15.18
N LEU A 26 8.02 -3.72 16.14
CA LEU A 26 6.56 -3.79 16.18
C LEU A 26 5.93 -2.39 16.28
N ALA A 27 6.47 -1.53 17.14
CA ALA A 27 6.00 -0.14 17.24
C ALA A 27 6.20 0.61 15.92
N ALA A 28 7.37 0.47 15.28
CA ALA A 28 7.67 1.10 14.00
C ALA A 28 6.69 0.65 12.90
N ILE A 29 6.38 -0.65 12.81
CA ILE A 29 5.39 -1.16 11.85
C ILE A 29 3.99 -0.63 12.18
N SER A 30 3.61 -0.55 13.45
CA SER A 30 2.32 0.03 13.86
C SER A 30 2.21 1.50 13.40
N TYR A 31 3.24 2.31 13.63
CA TYR A 31 3.25 3.69 13.15
C TYR A 31 3.21 3.77 11.63
N PHE A 32 4.03 2.98 10.94
CA PHE A 32 4.06 2.94 9.48
C PHE A 32 2.69 2.59 8.89
N THR A 33 2.03 1.56 9.41
CA THR A 33 0.71 1.13 8.92
C THR A 33 -0.38 2.18 9.19
N ALA A 34 -0.34 2.86 10.33
CA ALA A 34 -1.26 3.95 10.63
C ALA A 34 -1.04 5.16 9.70
N ILE A 35 0.22 5.58 9.50
CA ILE A 35 0.56 6.69 8.59
C ILE A 35 0.14 6.35 7.16
N LEU A 36 0.46 5.14 6.69
CA LEU A 36 0.06 4.66 5.37
C LEU A 36 -1.47 4.70 5.20
N GLY A 37 -2.22 4.25 6.22
CA GLY A 37 -3.68 4.30 6.24
C GLY A 37 -4.20 5.74 6.14
N GLY A 38 -3.65 6.65 6.94
CA GLY A 38 -4.01 8.07 6.90
C GLY A 38 -3.81 8.68 5.51
N VAL A 39 -2.62 8.53 4.93
CA VAL A 39 -2.30 9.05 3.59
C VAL A 39 -3.17 8.41 2.51
N ALA A 40 -3.38 7.11 2.58
CA ALA A 40 -4.26 6.38 1.67
C ALA A 40 -5.69 6.93 1.69
N GLY A 41 -6.22 7.23 2.88
CA GLY A 41 -7.55 7.80 3.02
C GLY A 41 -7.65 9.21 2.43
N ASP A 42 -6.60 10.03 2.59
CA ASP A 42 -6.54 11.36 1.97
C ASP A 42 -6.50 11.27 0.44
N LEU A 43 -5.74 10.33 -0.11
CA LEU A 43 -5.67 10.09 -1.56
C LEU A 43 -7.04 9.69 -2.14
N VAL A 44 -7.73 8.77 -1.46
CA VAL A 44 -9.07 8.32 -1.86
C VAL A 44 -10.08 9.48 -1.87
N LEU A 45 -10.06 10.32 -0.84
CA LEU A 45 -10.96 11.48 -0.77
C LEU A 45 -10.59 12.55 -1.80
N SER A 46 -9.30 12.77 -2.03
CA SER A 46 -8.81 13.76 -2.99
C SER A 46 -9.23 13.40 -4.43
N GLY A 47 -9.21 12.10 -4.77
CA GLY A 47 -9.65 11.59 -6.07
C GLY A 47 -11.12 11.19 -6.14
N MET A 48 -11.88 11.30 -5.05
CA MET A 48 -13.23 10.73 -4.91
C MET A 48 -13.31 9.28 -5.45
N ALA A 49 -12.31 8.47 -5.09
CA ALA A 49 -12.08 7.13 -5.65
C ALA A 49 -13.05 6.07 -5.10
N ALA A 50 -14.35 6.22 -5.41
CA ALA A 50 -15.40 5.33 -4.94
C ALA A 50 -15.22 3.86 -5.37
N GLY A 51 -14.52 3.63 -6.49
CA GLY A 51 -14.22 2.28 -6.99
C GLY A 51 -13.28 1.46 -6.10
N GLY A 52 -12.57 2.12 -5.16
CA GLY A 52 -11.66 1.45 -4.24
C GLY A 52 -10.23 1.94 -4.29
N LEU A 53 -9.46 1.45 -3.32
CA LEU A 53 -8.02 1.61 -3.22
C LEU A 53 -7.33 0.26 -3.38
N CYS A 54 -6.31 0.20 -4.23
CA CYS A 54 -5.42 -0.96 -4.33
C CYS A 54 -4.03 -0.60 -3.80
N LEU A 55 -3.59 -1.27 -2.74
CA LEU A 55 -2.21 -1.21 -2.25
C LEU A 55 -1.36 -2.17 -3.07
N ALA A 56 -0.42 -1.61 -3.84
CA ALA A 56 0.52 -2.36 -4.67
C ALA A 56 1.98 -2.10 -4.22
N GLY A 57 2.90 -2.92 -4.74
CA GLY A 57 4.32 -2.85 -4.42
C GLY A 57 4.77 -3.94 -3.44
N GLY A 58 6.09 -4.03 -3.22
CA GLY A 58 6.68 -5.13 -2.47
C GLY A 58 6.44 -5.10 -0.96
N ILE A 59 6.14 -3.93 -0.38
CA ILE A 59 5.95 -3.78 1.08
C ILE A 59 4.57 -4.27 1.54
N PRO A 60 3.43 -3.83 0.98
CA PRO A 60 2.10 -4.25 1.45
C PRO A 60 1.91 -5.77 1.54
N GLY A 61 2.48 -6.53 0.60
CA GLY A 61 2.48 -8.00 0.66
C GLY A 61 3.28 -8.57 1.83
N LYS A 62 4.46 -8.00 2.12
CA LYS A 62 5.33 -8.42 3.25
C LYS A 62 4.74 -8.10 4.62
N ILE A 63 3.97 -7.02 4.73
CA ILE A 63 3.36 -6.58 5.99
C ILE A 63 1.85 -6.86 6.08
N ILE A 64 1.33 -7.78 5.25
CA ILE A 64 -0.11 -8.04 5.14
C ILE A 64 -0.76 -8.38 6.49
N ASN A 65 -0.06 -9.11 7.35
CA ASN A 65 -0.54 -9.48 8.68
C ASN A 65 -0.72 -8.25 9.56
N TYR A 66 0.17 -7.26 9.45
CA TYR A 66 0.10 -6.01 10.21
C TYR A 66 -0.98 -5.06 9.65
N LEU A 67 -1.19 -5.04 8.33
CA LEU A 67 -2.29 -4.28 7.72
C LEU A 67 -3.66 -4.77 8.20
N ARG A 68 -3.79 -6.07 8.48
CA ARG A 68 -5.02 -6.70 8.99
C ARG A 68 -5.29 -6.45 10.48
N GLN A 69 -4.30 -5.98 11.25
CA GLN A 69 -4.44 -5.72 12.70
C GLN A 69 -5.28 -4.48 13.03
N GLY A 70 -5.70 -3.71 12.02
CA GLY A 70 -6.68 -2.63 12.18
C GLY A 70 -6.09 -1.21 12.20
N GLN A 71 -4.79 -1.05 12.51
CA GLN A 71 -4.16 0.29 12.57
C GLN A 71 -4.27 1.04 11.24
N PHE A 72 -4.05 0.34 10.12
CA PHE A 72 -4.24 0.90 8.78
C PHE A 72 -5.68 1.35 8.55
N ILE A 73 -6.67 0.47 8.77
CA ILE A 73 -8.07 0.78 8.43
C ILE A 73 -8.68 1.83 9.36
N ASN A 74 -8.24 1.86 10.62
CA ASN A 74 -8.64 2.88 11.58
C ASN A 74 -8.16 4.26 11.13
N ALA A 75 -6.88 4.39 10.75
CA ALA A 75 -6.33 5.64 10.26
C ALA A 75 -6.90 6.05 8.88
N PHE A 76 -7.12 5.08 7.99
CA PHE A 76 -7.79 5.28 6.70
C PHE A 76 -9.19 5.88 6.88
N ASN A 77 -9.96 5.35 7.82
CA ASN A 77 -11.32 5.80 8.10
C ASN A 77 -11.41 7.09 8.93
N ALA A 78 -10.31 7.54 9.54
CA ALA A 78 -10.27 8.70 10.43
C ALA A 78 -10.31 10.03 9.64
N LYS A 79 -11.46 10.33 9.01
CA LYS A 79 -11.64 11.46 8.09
C LYS A 79 -12.76 12.41 8.50
N GLY A 80 -13.03 12.51 9.80
CA GLY A 80 -14.03 13.40 10.38
C GLY A 80 -15.40 13.21 9.72
N ARG A 81 -15.97 14.28 9.16
CA ARG A 81 -17.27 14.27 8.46
C ARG A 81 -17.34 13.28 7.29
N MET A 82 -16.21 12.94 6.66
CA MET A 82 -16.16 12.00 5.53
C MET A 82 -16.00 10.54 5.96
N SER A 83 -15.87 10.25 7.26
CA SER A 83 -15.63 8.89 7.76
C SER A 83 -16.72 7.89 7.33
N ASN A 84 -17.98 8.32 7.24
CA ASN A 84 -19.08 7.44 6.82
C ASN A 84 -19.03 7.10 5.32
N TRP A 85 -18.56 8.03 4.51
CA TRP A 85 -18.40 7.81 3.07
C TRP A 85 -17.21 6.90 2.81
N ILE A 86 -16.06 7.21 3.39
CA ILE A 86 -14.81 6.49 3.09
C ILE A 86 -14.83 5.03 3.57
N LYS A 87 -15.59 4.72 4.63
CA LYS A 87 -15.81 3.33 5.11
C LYS A 87 -16.44 2.41 4.05
N GLN A 88 -17.09 2.96 3.03
CA GLN A 88 -17.71 2.20 1.94
C GLN A 88 -16.71 1.89 0.81
N VAL A 89 -15.56 2.56 0.80
CA VAL A 89 -14.54 2.40 -0.24
C VAL A 89 -13.77 1.10 0.00
N PRO A 90 -13.77 0.14 -0.95
CA PRO A 90 -13.07 -1.12 -0.76
C PRO A 90 -11.55 -0.91 -0.81
N VAL A 91 -10.83 -1.46 0.18
CA VAL A 91 -9.37 -1.50 0.17
C VAL A 91 -8.89 -2.91 -0.16
N LYS A 92 -8.03 -3.04 -1.16
CA LYS A 92 -7.47 -4.31 -1.65
C LYS A 92 -5.96 -4.26 -1.62
N VAL A 93 -5.31 -5.40 -1.39
CA VAL A 93 -3.85 -5.54 -1.51
C VAL A 93 -3.56 -6.42 -2.73
N VAL A 94 -2.69 -5.95 -3.61
CA VAL A 94 -2.26 -6.69 -4.79
C VAL A 94 -1.18 -7.68 -4.37
N LEU A 95 -1.49 -8.98 -4.49
CA LEU A 95 -0.57 -10.07 -4.12
C LEU A 95 0.15 -10.68 -5.33
N ASN A 96 -0.34 -10.43 -6.55
CA ASN A 96 0.28 -10.93 -7.77
C ASN A 96 1.58 -10.18 -8.05
N GLN A 97 2.72 -10.89 -8.01
CA GLN A 97 4.05 -10.34 -8.26
C GLN A 97 4.25 -9.86 -9.70
N GLU A 98 3.49 -10.41 -10.65
CA GLU A 98 3.57 -10.08 -12.07
C GLU A 98 2.69 -8.89 -12.45
N THR A 99 1.97 -8.26 -11.50
CA THR A 99 1.03 -7.18 -11.80
C THR A 99 1.65 -6.06 -12.64
N ALA A 100 2.91 -5.69 -12.35
CA ALA A 100 3.61 -4.67 -13.12
C ALA A 100 3.87 -5.12 -14.58
N LEU A 101 4.28 -6.37 -14.77
CA LEU A 101 4.51 -6.94 -16.10
C LEU A 101 3.21 -7.11 -16.89
N LEU A 102 2.13 -7.56 -16.23
CA LEU A 102 0.81 -7.69 -16.82
C LEU A 102 0.26 -6.33 -17.28
N GLY A 103 0.43 -5.28 -16.47
CA GLY A 103 0.06 -3.92 -16.86
C GLY A 103 0.86 -3.41 -18.07
N ALA A 104 2.17 -3.69 -18.09
CA ALA A 104 3.02 -3.34 -19.22
C ALA A 104 2.63 -4.08 -20.51
N ALA A 105 2.37 -5.39 -20.42
CA ALA A 105 1.91 -6.20 -21.53
C ALA A 105 0.54 -5.72 -22.06
N TRP A 106 -0.39 -5.37 -21.17
CA TRP A 106 -1.70 -4.85 -21.56
C TRP A 106 -1.59 -3.54 -22.34
N ILE A 107 -0.78 -2.58 -21.87
CA ILE A 107 -0.55 -1.32 -22.59
C ILE A 107 0.11 -1.55 -23.95
N ALA A 108 1.06 -2.48 -24.05
CA ALA A 108 1.71 -2.82 -25.32
C ALA A 108 0.70 -3.38 -26.34
N LEU A 109 -0.17 -4.29 -25.89
CA LEU A 109 -1.23 -4.88 -26.72
C LEU A 109 -2.25 -3.84 -27.17
N ASP A 110 -2.77 -3.01 -26.26
CA ASP A 110 -3.74 -1.96 -26.57
C ASP A 110 -3.19 -0.98 -27.63
N ARG A 111 -1.94 -0.54 -27.47
CA ARG A 111 -1.28 0.35 -28.44
C ARG A 111 -1.09 -0.30 -29.80
N SER A 112 -0.74 -1.60 -29.83
CA SER A 112 -0.56 -2.33 -31.09
C SER A 112 -1.87 -2.50 -31.88
N ALA A 113 -2.97 -2.76 -31.17
CA ALA A 113 -4.31 -2.86 -31.76
C ALA A 113 -4.81 -1.50 -32.27
N ASN A 114 -4.56 -0.41 -31.54
CA ASN A 114 -4.96 0.92 -31.97
C ASN A 114 -4.13 1.44 -33.16
N GLN A 115 -2.84 1.11 -33.26
CA GLN A 115 -2.02 1.50 -34.42
C GLN A 115 -2.41 0.79 -35.72
N GLN A 116 -2.90 -0.46 -35.65
CA GLN A 116 -3.43 -1.14 -36.85
C GLN A 116 -4.70 -0.46 -37.38
N LYS A 117 -5.50 0.16 -36.50
CA LYS A 117 -6.74 0.84 -36.88
C LYS A 117 -6.52 2.17 -37.62
N PHE A 118 -5.38 2.83 -37.42
CA PHE A 118 -5.01 4.09 -38.09
C PHE A 118 -4.18 3.91 -39.37
N ARG A 119 -3.59 2.73 -39.62
CA ARG A 119 -2.82 2.46 -40.86
C ARG A 119 -3.68 1.92 -42.02
N GLY A 120 -4.99 1.79 -41.82
CA GLY A 120 -5.97 1.34 -42.82
C GLY A 120 -6.86 2.45 -43.39
N LEU A 121 -6.53 3.72 -43.12
CA LEU A 121 -7.08 4.92 -43.76
C LEU A 121 -6.00 5.56 -44.62
#